data_AF-A0A4Q3WFB8-F1
#
_entry.id   AF-A0A4Q3WFB8-F1
#
_cell.length_a   1.000
_cell.length_b   1.000
_cell.length_c   1.000
_cell.angle_alpha   90.00
_cell.angle_beta   90.00
_cell.angle_gamma   90.00
#
_symmetry.space_group_name_H-M   'P 1'
#
loop_
_entity.id
_entity.type
_entity.pdbx_description
1 polymer ?
#
loop_
_entity_poly.entity_id
_entity_poly.type
_entity_poly.pdbx_seq_one_letter_code
_entity_poly.pdbx_strand_id
1 'polypeptide(L)'
;MFVVLHIPSHTDSTLHHGLERASALRVVSARDGQAIEAGTVYVAPTDRHLMLAGDVVRVTRGPKECCVRPAIDVLFRSAATQHGA
;
A
#
# COMPACT_ATOMS: atom_id res chain seq x y z
N MET A 1 -8.10 -2.13 4.73
CA MET A 1 -7.35 -3.26 4.13
C MET A 1 -6.18 -2.69 3.33
N PHE A 2 -5.01 -3.32 3.36
CA PHE A 2 -3.80 -2.83 2.67
C PHE A 2 -3.32 -3.88 1.67
N VAL A 3 -2.92 -3.45 0.47
CA VAL A 3 -2.53 -4.32 -0.63
C VAL A 3 -1.20 -3.87 -1.20
N VAL A 4 -0.25 -4.80 -1.26
CA VAL A 4 1.02 -4.65 -1.98
C VAL A 4 1.07 -5.74 -3.05
N LEU A 5 1.34 -5.34 -4.30
CA LEU A 5 1.56 -6.26 -5.42
C LEU A 5 2.89 -5.93 -6.09
N HIS A 6 3.70 -6.95 -6.39
CA HIS A 6 4.90 -6.76 -7.20
C HIS A 6 4.50 -6.43 -8.64
N ILE A 7 4.83 -5.21 -9.05
CA ILE A 7 4.57 -4.66 -10.38
C ILE A 7 5.82 -3.94 -10.90
N PRO A 8 6.05 -3.90 -12.23
CA PRO A 8 7.19 -3.20 -12.80
C PRO A 8 7.21 -1.71 -12.45
N SER A 9 8.37 -1.15 -12.08
CA SER A 9 8.52 0.25 -11.65
C SER A 9 8.16 1.31 -12.70
N HIS A 10 8.05 0.92 -13.97
CA HIS A 10 7.81 1.81 -15.10
C HIS A 10 6.35 1.86 -15.54
N THR A 11 5.45 1.15 -14.84
CA THR A 11 4.04 1.07 -15.20
C THR A 11 3.18 1.57 -14.05
N ASP A 12 2.35 2.56 -14.31
CA ASP A 12 1.35 3.00 -13.34
C ASP A 12 0.34 1.88 -13.09
N SER A 13 0.04 1.62 -11.82
CA SER A 13 -0.88 0.57 -11.43
C SER A 13 -2.34 1.00 -11.59
N THR A 14 -3.07 0.36 -12.49
CA THR A 14 -4.54 0.49 -12.62
C THR A 14 -5.29 -0.51 -11.72
N LEU A 15 -4.57 -1.26 -10.88
CA LEU A 15 -5.14 -2.33 -10.05
C LEU A 15 -6.26 -1.85 -9.14
N HIS A 16 -6.12 -0.64 -8.58
CA HIS A 16 -7.15 -0.05 -7.73
C HIS A 16 -8.49 0.10 -8.48
N HIS A 17 -8.49 0.57 -9.74
CA HIS A 17 -9.69 0.65 -10.56
C HIS A 17 -10.32 -0.71 -10.84
N GLY A 18 -9.51 -1.75 -11.08
CA GLY A 18 -10.01 -3.11 -11.30
C GLY A 18 -10.71 -3.67 -10.07
N LEU A 19 -10.08 -3.54 -8.90
CA LEU A 19 -10.64 -3.98 -7.62
C LEU A 19 -11.87 -3.16 -7.21
N GLU A 20 -11.89 -1.86 -7.47
CA GLU A 20 -13.04 -1.00 -7.20
C GLU A 20 -14.26 -1.46 -8.00
N ARG A 21 -14.09 -1.79 -9.28
CA ARG A 21 -15.18 -2.32 -10.12
C ARG A 21 -15.66 -3.70 -9.70
N ALA A 22 -14.80 -4.50 -9.07
CA ALA A 22 -15.08 -5.87 -8.69
C ALA A 22 -15.56 -6.03 -7.24
N SER A 23 -15.67 -4.96 -6.47
CA SER A 23 -16.03 -5.01 -5.05
C SER A 23 -16.96 -3.86 -4.64
N ALA A 24 -17.65 -4.02 -3.51
CA ALA A 24 -18.44 -2.95 -2.91
C ALA A 24 -17.59 -1.99 -2.05
N LEU A 25 -16.28 -2.25 -1.92
CA LEU A 25 -15.38 -1.46 -1.09
C LEU A 25 -14.79 -0.31 -1.89
N ARG A 26 -14.54 0.82 -1.22
CA ARG A 26 -13.76 1.91 -1.79
C ARG A 26 -12.31 1.43 -1.96
N VAL A 27 -11.77 1.50 -3.17
CA VAL A 27 -10.38 1.11 -3.45
C VAL A 27 -9.60 2.30 -3.99
N VAL A 28 -8.51 2.65 -3.32
CA VAL A 28 -7.70 3.82 -3.65
C VAL A 28 -6.23 3.45 -3.81
N SER A 29 -5.55 4.13 -4.73
CA SER A 29 -4.09 4.19 -4.70
C SER A 29 -3.66 4.99 -3.47
N ALA A 30 -2.84 4.40 -2.61
CA ALA A 30 -2.44 4.98 -1.35
C ALA A 30 -1.63 6.26 -1.57
N ARG A 31 -1.91 7.30 -0.78
CA ARG A 31 -1.20 8.58 -0.80
C ARG A 31 -0.48 8.81 0.52
N ASP A 32 0.70 9.39 0.45
CA ASP A 32 1.48 9.68 1.65
C ASP A 32 0.72 10.60 2.61
N GLY A 33 0.64 10.22 3.89
CA GLY A 33 -0.06 10.97 4.93
C GLY A 33 -1.59 10.83 4.91
N GLN A 34 -2.15 9.97 4.06
CA GLN A 34 -3.59 9.74 4.03
C GLN A 34 -4.05 8.98 5.29
N ALA A 35 -5.16 9.43 5.89
CA ALA A 35 -5.78 8.75 7.03
C ALA A 35 -6.28 7.35 6.66
N ILE A 36 -6.17 6.42 7.61
CA ILE A 36 -6.68 5.06 7.50
C ILE A 36 -8.16 5.06 7.86
N GLU A 37 -9.00 4.72 6.89
CA GLU A 37 -10.45 4.65 7.01
C GLU A 37 -10.93 3.20 6.89
N ALA A 38 -11.85 2.81 7.79
CA ALA A 38 -12.55 1.54 7.66
C ALA A 38 -13.36 1.48 6.36
N GLY A 39 -13.49 0.29 5.77
CA GLY A 39 -14.17 0.10 4.48
C GLY A 39 -13.36 0.55 3.26
N THR A 40 -12.13 1.03 3.44
CA THR A 40 -11.22 1.40 2.35
C THR A 40 -10.09 0.40 2.15
N VAL A 41 -9.81 0.12 0.88
CA VAL A 41 -8.68 -0.69 0.42
C VAL A 41 -7.60 0.23 -0.12
N TYR A 42 -6.41 0.17 0.46
CA TYR A 42 -5.27 0.98 0.08
C TYR A 42 -4.29 0.14 -0.73
N VAL A 43 -4.08 0.49 -2.00
CA VAL A 43 -3.15 -0.18 -2.90
C VAL A 43 -1.85 0.60 -2.95
N ALA A 44 -0.73 -0.08 -2.71
CA ALA A 44 0.59 0.52 -2.85
C ALA A 44 0.82 1.02 -4.29
N PRO A 45 1.26 2.27 -4.49
CA PRO A 45 1.59 2.75 -5.82
C PRO A 45 2.90 2.12 -6.33
N THR A 46 3.07 2.13 -7.64
CA THR A 46 4.28 1.63 -8.29
C THR A 46 5.53 2.36 -7.81
N ASP A 47 6.65 1.64 -7.70
CA ASP A 47 7.97 2.14 -7.30
C ASP A 47 8.02 2.85 -5.93
N ARG A 48 7.04 2.59 -5.05
CA ARG A 48 7.01 3.15 -3.69
C ARG A 48 6.49 2.11 -2.70
N HIS A 49 7.08 2.05 -1.51
CA HIS A 49 6.62 1.19 -0.43
C HIS A 49 5.42 1.82 0.28
N LEU A 50 4.47 0.97 0.68
CA LEU A 50 3.34 1.33 1.54
C LEU A 50 3.64 0.85 2.96
N MET A 51 3.49 1.76 3.93
CA MET A 51 3.73 1.51 5.36
C MET A 51 2.60 2.09 6.19
N LEU A 52 2.43 1.56 7.40
CA LEU A 52 1.53 2.11 8.41
C LEU A 52 2.33 2.95 9.42
N ALA A 53 1.77 4.09 9.82
CA ALA A 53 2.33 4.93 10.88
C ALA A 53 1.17 5.57 11.66
N GLY A 54 0.88 5.03 12.85
CA GLY A 54 -0.34 5.39 13.59
C GLY A 54 -1.59 5.22 12.73
N ASP A 55 -2.40 6.28 12.66
CA ASP A 55 -3.67 6.30 11.92
C ASP A 55 -3.53 6.77 10.46
N VAL A 56 -2.30 6.83 9.92
CA VAL A 56 -2.04 7.22 8.53
C VAL A 56 -1.22 6.18 7.79
N VAL A 57 -1.36 6.17 6.46
CA VAL A 57 -0.44 5.46 5.58
C VAL A 57 0.73 6.36 5.19
N ARG A 58 1.93 5.78 5.12
CA ARG A 58 3.12 6.41 4.56
C ARG A 58 3.47 5.75 3.23
N VAL A 59 3.77 6.57 2.24
CA VAL A 59 4.12 6.10 0.90
C VAL A 59 5.49 6.68 0.55
N THR A 60 6.51 5.83 0.56
CA THR A 60 7.90 6.29 0.50
C THR A 60 8.67 5.61 -0.63
N ARG A 61 9.69 6.30 -1.13
CA ARG A 61 10.63 5.75 -2.12
C ARG A 61 11.94 5.31 -1.44
N GLY A 62 11.82 4.51 -0.39
CA GLY A 62 12.96 3.89 0.31
C GLY A 62 13.65 2.79 -0.52
N PRO A 63 14.81 2.26 -0.09
CA PRO A 63 15.52 1.20 -0.81
C PRO A 63 14.63 0.00 -1.11
N LYS A 64 14.98 -0.75 -2.17
CA LYS A 64 14.28 -2.00 -2.49
C LYS A 64 14.52 -3.01 -1.37
N GLU A 65 13.47 -3.67 -0.92
CA GLU A 65 13.57 -4.82 -0.01
C GLU A 65 13.52 -6.06 -0.90
N CYS A 66 14.40 -7.04 -0.70
CA CYS A 66 14.42 -8.25 -1.54
C CYS A 66 14.45 -7.96 -3.06
N CYS A 67 15.14 -6.89 -3.47
CA CYS A 67 15.23 -6.41 -4.85
C CYS A 67 13.89 -5.94 -5.49
N VAL A 68 12.83 -5.76 -4.69
CA VAL A 68 11.49 -5.34 -5.15
C VAL A 68 11.00 -4.07 -4.46
N ARG A 69 10.13 -3.34 -5.15
CA ARG A 69 9.40 -2.17 -4.64
C ARG A 69 8.13 -1.96 -5.49
N PRO A 70 6.93 -1.99 -4.91
CA PRO A 70 6.62 -2.16 -3.48
C PRO A 70 6.93 -3.57 -2.96
N ALA A 71 7.36 -3.69 -1.71
CA ALA A 71 7.63 -4.96 -1.04
C ALA A 71 6.64 -5.20 0.11
N ILE A 72 6.09 -6.42 0.21
CA ILE A 72 5.13 -6.76 1.27
C ILE A 72 5.76 -6.75 2.66
N ASP A 73 7.04 -7.12 2.76
CA ASP A 73 7.78 -7.15 4.03
C ASP A 73 7.82 -5.78 4.71
N VAL A 74 7.93 -4.70 3.93
CA VAL A 74 7.92 -3.32 4.44
C VAL A 74 6.56 -2.97 5.04
N LEU A 75 5.47 -3.36 4.37
CA LEU A 75 4.11 -3.19 4.89
C LEU A 75 3.91 -4.00 6.18
N PHE A 76 4.19 -5.30 6.15
CA PHE A 76 3.97 -6.20 7.28
C PHE A 76 4.82 -5.83 8.50
N ARG A 77 6.08 -5.45 8.30
CA ARG A 77 6.94 -4.97 9.39
C ARG A 77 6.34 -3.73 10.05
N SER A 78 5.92 -2.74 9.27
CA SER A 78 5.27 -1.54 9.82
C SER A 78 3.95 -1.86 10.51
N ALA A 79 3.13 -2.75 9.95
CA ALA A 79 1.88 -3.17 10.56
C ALA A 79 2.10 -3.89 11.90
N ALA A 80 3.10 -4.77 11.97
CA ALA A 80 3.48 -5.42 13.22
C ALA A 80 3.98 -4.41 14.27
N THR A 81 4.75 -3.39 13.87
CA THR A 81 5.20 -2.34 14.79
C THR A 81 4.07 -1.44 15.28
N GLN A 82 3.08 -1.13 14.45
CA GLN A 82 2.00 -0.18 14.80
C GLN A 82 0.77 -0.85 15.44
N HIS A 83 0.50 -2.12 15.09
CA HIS A 83 -0.72 -2.83 15.48
C HIS A 83 -0.47 -4.24 16.02
N GLY A 84 0.79 -4.68 16.11
CA GLY A 84 1.14 -5.91 16.82
C GLY A 84 1.03 -5.69 18.32
N ALA A 85 0.23 -6.52 18.98
CA ALA A 85 0.12 -6.57 20.43
C ALA A 85 1.33 -7.29 21.06
#